data_AF-A0A369V475-F1
#
_entry.id   AF-A0A369V475-F1
#
_cell.length_a   1.000
_cell.length_b   1.000
_cell.length_c   1.000
_cell.angle_alpha   90.00
_cell.angle_beta   90.00
_cell.angle_gamma   90.00
#
_symmetry.space_group_name_H-M   'P 1'
#
loop_
_entity.id
_entity.type
_entity.pdbx_description
1 polymer ?
#
loop_
_entity_poly.entity_id
_entity_poly.type
_entity_poly.pdbx_seq_one_letter_code
_entity_poly.pdbx_strand_id
1 'polypeptide(L)'
;MTIHSAERDTVTPPVTTSAPITPLTPTLQRVAQHLANGLTAKEIAAETSLSAVTVRQYMRDIRESLHCPPRCKPPVIVHRLFTTQQVASPTADRPAPSLTPDQRLLLRAVAEHSDPRDIAVAAKLAPADQRAALDQLLADTGARDTTHLVILAHGWKLLPTDPAARSGASQ
;
A
#
# COMPACT_ATOMS: atom_id res chain seq x y z
N MET A 1 44.14 4.31 -44.79
CA MET A 1 42.73 4.76 -44.74
C MET A 1 41.92 3.55 -44.29
N THR A 2 41.20 3.48 -43.16
CA THR A 2 40.69 4.51 -42.26
C THR A 2 40.19 3.80 -40.97
N ILE A 3 40.72 4.25 -39.83
CA ILE A 3 40.22 4.37 -38.45
C ILE A 3 39.42 3.25 -37.71
N HIS A 4 39.95 2.98 -36.51
CA HIS A 4 39.26 2.46 -35.32
C HIS A 4 38.02 3.30 -34.96
N SER A 5 36.88 2.66 -34.69
CA SER A 5 35.72 3.33 -34.07
C SER A 5 35.78 3.17 -32.56
N ALA A 6 36.01 4.30 -31.89
CA ALA A 6 36.07 4.45 -30.45
C ALA A 6 34.68 4.31 -29.81
N GLU A 7 34.66 3.53 -28.73
CA GLU A 7 33.87 3.62 -27.50
C GLU A 7 32.79 4.72 -27.44
N ARG A 8 31.53 4.29 -27.31
CA ARG A 8 30.46 5.13 -26.79
C ARG A 8 30.51 5.08 -25.26
N ASP A 9 30.99 6.17 -24.68
CA ASP A 9 30.73 6.54 -23.29
C ASP A 9 29.23 6.42 -22.99
N THR A 10 28.86 5.41 -22.21
CA THR A 10 27.51 5.26 -21.66
C THR A 10 27.49 5.96 -20.30
N VAL A 11 27.07 7.22 -20.30
CA VAL A 11 26.69 7.94 -19.09
C VAL A 11 25.52 7.17 -18.45
N THR A 12 25.82 6.42 -17.40
CA THR A 12 24.81 5.70 -16.62
C THR A 12 24.06 6.74 -15.78
N PRO A 13 22.72 6.85 -15.88
CA PRO A 13 21.96 7.76 -15.02
C PRO A 13 22.05 7.31 -13.55
N PRO A 14 22.05 8.25 -12.59
CA PRO A 14 22.16 7.91 -11.18
C PRO A 14 20.96 7.07 -10.74
N VAL A 15 21.22 5.81 -10.37
CA VAL A 15 20.27 4.95 -9.66
C VAL A 15 19.96 5.67 -8.35
N THR A 16 18.75 6.24 -8.27
CA THR A 16 18.24 6.78 -7.01
C THR A 16 17.82 5.60 -6.17
N THR A 17 18.80 4.99 -5.48
CA THR A 17 18.57 3.95 -4.48
C THR A 17 17.65 4.54 -3.42
N SER A 18 16.37 4.15 -3.44
CA SER A 18 15.47 4.41 -2.32
C SER A 18 16.15 3.89 -1.06
N ALA A 19 16.27 4.74 -0.04
CA ALA A 19 16.90 4.39 1.22
C ALA A 19 16.33 3.05 1.74
N PRO A 20 17.18 2.14 2.27
CA PRO A 20 16.72 0.86 2.77
C PRO A 20 15.66 1.08 3.85
N ILE A 21 14.53 0.37 3.73
CA ILE A 21 13.47 0.39 4.74
C ILE A 21 14.06 -0.15 6.03
N THR A 22 13.79 0.55 7.15
CA THR A 22 14.23 0.08 8.47
C THR A 22 13.39 -1.14 8.86
N PRO A 23 14.00 -2.33 9.07
CA PRO A 23 13.24 -3.50 9.50
C PRO A 23 12.50 -3.22 10.81
N LEU A 24 11.25 -3.68 10.91
CA LEU A 24 10.47 -3.52 12.13
C LEU A 24 11.09 -4.30 13.28
N THR A 25 11.07 -3.72 14.49
CA THR A 25 11.43 -4.47 15.70
C THR A 25 10.41 -5.59 15.94
N PRO A 26 10.74 -6.67 16.67
CA PRO A 26 9.82 -7.79 16.89
C PRO A 26 8.46 -7.37 17.47
N THR A 27 8.42 -6.36 18.33
CA THR A 27 7.17 -5.83 18.89
C THR A 27 6.33 -5.12 17.83
N LEU A 28 6.96 -4.27 17.01
CA LEU A 28 6.28 -3.58 15.91
C LEU A 28 5.80 -4.58 14.85
N GLN A 29 6.56 -5.64 14.61
CA GLN A 29 6.19 -6.68 13.66
C GLN A 29 4.94 -7.45 14.09
N ARG A 30 4.77 -7.75 15.39
CA ARG A 30 3.53 -8.36 15.90
C ARG A 30 2.32 -7.45 15.66
N VAL A 31 2.43 -6.17 16.00
CA VAL A 31 1.35 -5.19 15.76
C VAL A 31 1.07 -5.03 14.27
N ALA A 32 2.11 -4.98 13.44
CA ALA A 32 1.98 -4.93 11.99
C ALA A 32 1.26 -6.16 11.43
N GLN A 33 1.50 -7.34 11.99
CA GLN A 33 0.78 -8.55 11.60
C GLN A 33 -0.71 -8.47 11.94
N HIS A 34 -1.10 -7.94 13.11
CA HIS A 34 -2.52 -7.73 13.41
C HIS A 34 -3.18 -6.70 12.48
N LEU A 35 -2.46 -5.64 12.10
CA LEU A 35 -2.95 -4.68 11.08
C LEU A 35 -3.13 -5.35 9.72
N ALA A 36 -2.18 -6.20 9.31
CA ALA A 36 -2.24 -6.98 8.07
C ALA A 36 -3.39 -8.00 8.07
N ASN A 37 -3.81 -8.45 9.25
CA ASN A 37 -5.00 -9.29 9.45
C ASN A 37 -6.30 -8.46 9.48
N GLY A 38 -6.23 -7.13 9.36
CA GLY A 38 -7.38 -6.25 9.26
C GLY A 38 -7.96 -5.80 10.60
N LEU A 39 -7.22 -5.92 11.70
CA LEU A 39 -7.68 -5.47 13.00
C LEU A 39 -7.48 -3.97 13.17
N THR A 40 -8.44 -3.33 13.83
CA THR A 40 -8.37 -1.94 14.25
C THR A 40 -7.50 -1.77 15.49
N ALA A 41 -7.02 -0.56 15.75
CA ALA A 41 -6.22 -0.27 16.95
C ALA A 41 -6.91 -0.69 18.27
N LYS A 42 -8.25 -0.64 18.31
CA LYS A 42 -9.05 -1.05 19.47
C LYS A 42 -9.05 -2.57 19.63
N GLU A 43 -9.23 -3.31 18.54
CA GLU A 43 -9.19 -4.77 18.54
C GLU A 43 -7.78 -5.28 18.88
N ILE A 44 -6.74 -4.67 18.32
CA ILE A 44 -5.35 -4.98 18.67
C ILE A 44 -5.10 -4.76 20.16
N ALA A 45 -5.55 -3.64 20.72
CA ALA A 45 -5.42 -3.37 22.15
C ALA A 45 -6.08 -4.46 23.00
N ALA A 46 -7.27 -4.91 22.59
CA ALA A 46 -7.98 -5.99 23.26
C ALA A 46 -7.23 -7.35 23.15
N GLU A 47 -6.79 -7.74 21.96
CA GLU A 47 -6.09 -9.02 21.74
C GLU A 47 -4.72 -9.08 22.42
N THR A 48 -4.01 -7.96 22.46
CA THR A 48 -2.65 -7.89 23.00
C THR A 48 -2.61 -7.50 24.48
N SER A 49 -3.77 -7.23 25.10
CA SER A 49 -3.86 -6.66 26.46
C SER A 49 -3.04 -5.38 26.64
N LEU A 50 -2.84 -4.62 25.56
CA LEU A 50 -2.15 -3.34 25.56
C LEU A 50 -3.14 -2.18 25.69
N SER A 51 -2.65 -1.03 26.16
CA SER A 51 -3.47 0.18 26.12
C SER A 51 -3.67 0.66 24.67
N ALA A 52 -4.83 1.26 24.39
CA ALA A 52 -5.09 1.86 23.08
C ALA A 52 -4.10 2.99 22.73
N VAL A 53 -3.53 3.67 23.74
CA VAL A 53 -2.48 4.69 23.55
C VAL A 53 -1.19 4.02 23.05
N THR A 54 -0.78 2.92 23.68
CA THR A 54 0.40 2.15 23.29
C THR A 54 0.29 1.64 21.87
N VAL A 55 -0.87 1.07 21.48
CA VAL A 55 -1.08 0.59 20.11
C VAL A 55 -0.98 1.74 19.09
N ARG A 56 -1.55 2.91 19.38
CA ARG A 56 -1.45 4.08 18.50
C ARG A 56 -0.01 4.57 18.37
N GLN A 57 0.79 4.50 19.43
CA GLN A 57 2.21 4.82 19.38
C GLN A 57 2.96 3.80 18.50
N TYR A 58 2.71 2.50 18.66
CA TYR A 58 3.31 1.50 17.76
C TYR A 58 2.89 1.67 16.30
N MET A 59 1.63 2.02 16.03
CA MET A 59 1.19 2.38 14.66
C MET A 59 1.88 3.63 14.12
N ARG A 60 2.31 4.56 14.98
CA ARG A 60 3.12 5.71 14.59
C ARG A 60 4.55 5.28 14.27
N ASP A 61 5.17 4.48 15.12
CA ASP A 61 6.53 3.98 14.91
C ASP A 61 6.62 3.15 13.63
N ILE A 62 5.62 2.28 13.36
CA ILE A 62 5.51 1.54 12.08
C ILE A 62 5.45 2.49 10.89
N ARG A 63 4.64 3.56 10.96
CA ARG A 63 4.57 4.57 9.87
C ARG A 63 5.93 5.21 9.62
N GLU A 64 6.63 5.58 10.70
CA GLU A 64 7.96 6.17 10.63
C GLU A 64 8.96 5.18 10.00
N SER A 65 8.98 3.91 10.43
CA SER A 65 9.87 2.88 9.86
C SER A 65 9.58 2.56 8.38
N LEU A 66 8.31 2.60 7.98
CA LEU A 66 7.87 2.37 6.58
C LEU A 66 7.98 3.62 5.69
N HIS A 67 8.44 4.75 6.24
CA HIS A 67 8.50 6.05 5.56
C HIS A 67 7.15 6.45 4.95
N CYS A 68 6.05 6.13 5.66
CA CYS A 68 4.71 6.50 5.25
C CYS A 68 4.49 8.01 5.40
N PRO A 69 3.59 8.62 4.60
CA PRO A 69 3.18 10.00 4.82
C PRO A 69 2.66 10.22 6.24
N PRO A 70 2.91 11.41 6.83
CA PRO A 70 2.45 11.70 8.19
C PRO A 70 0.93 11.59 8.26
N ARG A 71 0.44 10.94 9.34
CA ARG A 71 -0.99 10.73 9.61
C ARG A 71 -1.75 9.94 8.52
N CYS A 72 -1.05 9.13 7.71
CA CYS A 72 -1.74 8.24 6.79
C CYS A 72 -2.68 7.28 7.52
N LYS A 73 -3.77 6.92 6.86
CA LYS A 73 -4.81 6.01 7.36
C LYS A 73 -4.34 4.55 7.30
N PRO A 74 -4.94 3.64 8.09
CA PRO A 74 -4.56 2.23 8.11
C PRO A 74 -4.43 1.52 6.76
N PRO A 75 -5.28 1.76 5.72
CA PRO A 75 -5.13 1.13 4.41
C PRO A 75 -3.75 1.39 3.78
N VAL A 76 -3.22 2.61 3.92
CA VAL A 76 -1.90 2.98 3.38
C VAL A 76 -0.78 2.28 4.14
N ILE A 77 -0.89 2.18 5.47
CA ILE A 77 0.09 1.45 6.29
C ILE A 77 0.14 -0.02 5.85
N VAL A 78 -1.01 -0.66 5.71
CA VAL A 78 -1.12 -2.07 5.31
C VAL A 78 -0.61 -2.29 3.89
N HIS A 79 -0.95 -1.41 2.95
CA HIS A 79 -0.38 -1.44 1.60
C HIS A 79 1.16 -1.38 1.64
N ARG A 80 1.72 -0.49 2.48
CA ARG A 80 3.18 -0.37 2.65
C ARG A 80 3.79 -1.60 3.29
N LEU A 81 3.17 -2.18 4.31
CA LEU A 81 3.67 -3.41 4.93
C LEU A 81 3.86 -4.55 3.92
N PHE A 82 2.91 -4.74 3.01
CA PHE A 82 2.99 -5.79 1.99
C PHE A 82 3.99 -5.46 0.88
N THR A 83 3.98 -4.24 0.35
CA THR A 83 4.94 -3.80 -0.70
C THR A 83 6.40 -3.77 -0.22
N THR A 84 6.62 -3.60 1.07
CA THR A 84 7.95 -3.63 1.70
C THR A 84 8.30 -4.99 2.29
N GLN A 85 7.43 -6.00 2.10
CA GLN A 85 7.59 -7.36 2.58
C GLN A 85 7.91 -7.48 4.09
N GLN A 86 7.46 -6.52 4.90
CA GLN A 86 7.65 -6.55 6.35
C GLN A 86 6.72 -7.56 7.04
N VAL A 87 5.67 -7.97 6.34
CA VAL A 87 4.72 -9.02 6.72
C VAL A 87 4.46 -9.92 5.50
N ALA A 88 4.05 -11.16 5.76
CA ALA A 88 3.69 -12.09 4.70
C ALA A 88 2.50 -11.57 3.90
N SER A 89 2.53 -11.74 2.57
CA SER A 89 1.36 -11.43 1.73
C SER A 89 0.17 -12.30 2.14
N PRO A 90 -1.04 -11.75 2.17
CA PRO A 90 -2.21 -12.51 2.56
C PRO A 90 -2.52 -13.55 1.49
N THR A 91 -3.07 -14.69 1.90
CA THR A 91 -3.58 -15.70 0.95
C THR A 91 -5.03 -15.34 0.64
N ALA A 92 -5.42 -15.41 -0.63
CA ALA A 92 -6.81 -15.22 -1.03
C ALA A 92 -7.56 -16.55 -0.95
N ASP A 93 -8.56 -16.61 -0.05
CA ASP A 93 -9.43 -17.78 0.09
C ASP A 93 -10.52 -17.86 -0.99
N ARG A 94 -10.69 -16.80 -1.76
CA ARG A 94 -11.69 -16.67 -2.84
C ARG A 94 -11.07 -16.09 -4.10
N PRO A 95 -11.60 -16.42 -5.29
CA PRO A 95 -11.11 -15.85 -6.54
C PRO A 95 -11.28 -14.32 -6.56
N ALA A 96 -10.44 -13.66 -7.34
CA ALA A 96 -10.52 -12.22 -7.54
C ALA A 96 -11.83 -11.86 -8.29
N PRO A 97 -12.57 -10.83 -7.84
CA PRO A 97 -13.72 -10.34 -8.58
C PRO A 97 -13.27 -9.70 -9.90
N SER A 98 -14.16 -9.71 -10.90
CA SER A 98 -13.91 -8.99 -12.15
C SER A 98 -14.11 -7.49 -11.93
N LEU A 99 -13.00 -6.77 -11.75
CA LEU A 99 -13.02 -5.31 -11.60
C LEU A 99 -12.87 -4.62 -12.95
N THR A 100 -13.57 -3.49 -13.13
CA THR A 100 -13.34 -2.60 -14.27
C THR A 100 -11.98 -1.89 -14.16
N PRO A 101 -11.45 -1.31 -15.25
CA PRO A 101 -10.23 -0.48 -15.17
C PRO A 101 -10.35 0.66 -14.16
N ASP A 102 -11.50 1.33 -14.09
CA ASP A 102 -11.73 2.45 -13.17
C ASP A 102 -11.79 1.98 -11.71
N GLN A 103 -12.40 0.82 -11.45
CA GLN A 103 -12.38 0.20 -10.12
C GLN A 103 -10.97 -0.19 -9.69
N ARG A 104 -10.12 -0.66 -10.62
CA ARG A 104 -8.70 -0.91 -10.32
C ARG A 104 -7.93 0.36 -10.02
N LEU A 105 -8.21 1.47 -10.72
CA LEU A 105 -7.62 2.78 -10.42
C LEU A 105 -8.04 3.27 -9.04
N LEU A 106 -9.32 3.17 -8.70
CA LEU A 106 -9.82 3.51 -7.38
C LEU A 106 -9.19 2.64 -6.28
N LEU A 107 -9.10 1.32 -6.52
CA LEU A 107 -8.45 0.38 -5.60
C LEU A 107 -6.99 0.76 -5.32
N ARG A 108 -6.25 1.16 -6.36
CA ARG A 108 -4.88 1.65 -6.20
C ARG A 108 -4.84 2.97 -5.43
N ALA A 109 -5.74 3.90 -5.77
CA ALA A 109 -5.81 5.21 -5.13
C ALA A 109 -6.06 5.10 -3.61
N VAL A 110 -6.97 4.23 -3.18
CA VAL A 110 -7.23 4.02 -1.73
C VAL A 110 -6.10 3.33 -0.99
N ALA A 111 -5.25 2.57 -1.70
CA ALA A 111 -4.08 1.94 -1.12
C ALA A 111 -2.91 2.92 -0.95
N GLU A 112 -2.82 3.93 -1.81
CA GLU A 112 -1.72 4.89 -1.84
C GLU A 112 -2.02 6.22 -1.11
N HIS A 113 -3.29 6.62 -1.03
CA HIS A 113 -3.72 7.92 -0.50
C HIS A 113 -4.67 7.79 0.69
N SER A 114 -4.62 8.78 1.59
CA SER A 114 -5.48 8.84 2.79
C SER A 114 -6.56 9.91 2.71
N ASP A 115 -6.33 10.98 1.94
CA ASP A 115 -7.27 12.07 1.76
C ASP A 115 -8.28 11.73 0.65
N PRO A 116 -9.60 11.93 0.87
CA PRO A 116 -10.61 11.65 -0.14
C PRO A 116 -10.43 12.41 -1.46
N ARG A 117 -9.89 13.64 -1.43
CA ARG A 117 -9.62 14.42 -2.64
C ARG A 117 -8.46 13.83 -3.42
N ASP A 118 -7.37 13.49 -2.74
CA ASP A 118 -6.21 12.83 -3.38
C ASP A 118 -6.62 11.48 -3.98
N ILE A 119 -7.47 10.72 -3.28
CA ILE A 119 -8.04 9.47 -3.79
C ILE A 119 -8.85 9.73 -5.06
N ALA A 120 -9.74 10.73 -5.06
CA ALA A 120 -10.55 11.06 -6.24
C ALA A 120 -9.67 11.45 -7.44
N VAL A 121 -8.66 12.30 -7.22
CA VAL A 121 -7.71 12.72 -8.25
C VAL A 121 -6.94 11.53 -8.81
N ALA A 122 -6.37 10.68 -7.95
CA ALA A 122 -5.62 9.50 -8.37
C ALA A 122 -6.50 8.46 -9.08
N ALA A 123 -7.77 8.35 -8.68
CA ALA A 123 -8.77 7.48 -9.30
C ALA A 123 -9.39 8.07 -10.58
N LYS A 124 -9.06 9.32 -10.94
CA LYS A 124 -9.67 10.07 -12.06
C LYS A 124 -11.19 10.21 -11.93
N LEU A 125 -11.67 10.35 -10.69
CA LEU A 125 -13.08 10.54 -10.36
C LEU A 125 -13.38 12.00 -10.05
N ALA A 126 -14.62 12.42 -10.33
CA ALA A 126 -15.12 13.66 -9.76
C ALA A 126 -15.17 13.50 -8.22
N PRO A 127 -14.79 14.53 -7.43
CA PRO A 127 -14.81 14.44 -5.97
C PRO A 127 -16.19 14.08 -5.39
N ALA A 128 -17.27 14.46 -6.07
CA ALA A 128 -18.63 14.14 -5.66
C ALA A 128 -18.97 12.64 -5.78
N ASP A 129 -18.35 11.94 -6.75
CA ASP A 129 -18.64 10.54 -7.05
C ASP A 129 -17.77 9.57 -6.23
N GLN A 130 -16.66 10.08 -5.66
CA GLN A 130 -15.66 9.26 -4.96
C GLN A 130 -16.27 8.35 -3.90
N ARG A 131 -17.23 8.86 -3.11
CA ARG A 131 -17.86 8.07 -2.04
C ARG A 131 -18.70 6.93 -2.61
N ALA A 132 -19.58 7.24 -3.56
CA ALA A 132 -20.46 6.23 -4.17
C ALA A 132 -19.64 5.15 -4.91
N ALA A 133 -18.58 5.55 -5.61
CA ALA A 133 -17.68 4.63 -6.28
C ALA A 133 -16.93 3.72 -5.29
N LEU A 134 -16.50 4.26 -4.14
CA LEU A 134 -15.86 3.46 -3.08
C LEU A 134 -16.85 2.48 -2.45
N ASP A 135 -18.08 2.91 -2.14
CA ASP A 135 -19.12 2.06 -1.57
C ASP A 135 -19.46 0.90 -2.53
N GLN A 136 -19.56 1.18 -3.85
CA GLN A 136 -19.76 0.14 -4.86
C GLN A 136 -18.58 -0.83 -4.93
N LEU A 137 -17.34 -0.33 -4.88
CA LEU A 137 -16.15 -1.17 -4.88
C LEU A 137 -16.09 -2.09 -3.64
N LEU A 138 -16.49 -1.59 -2.48
CA LEU A 138 -16.60 -2.41 -1.26
C LEU A 138 -17.67 -3.49 -1.42
N ALA A 139 -18.81 -3.16 -2.01
CA ALA A 139 -19.88 -4.13 -2.27
C ALA A 139 -19.43 -5.23 -3.26
N ASP A 140 -18.86 -4.85 -4.40
CA ASP A 140 -18.43 -5.79 -5.45
C ASP A 140 -17.32 -6.72 -4.99
N THR A 141 -16.47 -6.23 -4.08
CA THR A 141 -15.40 -7.04 -3.49
C THR A 141 -15.85 -7.74 -2.21
N GLY A 142 -17.03 -7.46 -1.65
CA GLY A 142 -17.43 -7.93 -0.32
C GLY A 142 -16.47 -7.52 0.80
N ALA A 143 -15.77 -6.39 0.64
CA ALA A 143 -14.91 -5.85 1.68
C ALA A 143 -15.75 -5.09 2.71
N ARG A 144 -15.45 -5.29 4.00
CA ARG A 144 -16.17 -4.67 5.13
C ARG A 144 -15.76 -3.20 5.34
N ASP A 145 -14.53 -2.87 4.97
CA ASP A 145 -13.99 -1.51 4.98
C ASP A 145 -12.80 -1.40 4.01
N THR A 146 -12.26 -0.19 3.85
CA THR A 146 -11.14 0.10 2.95
C THR A 146 -9.84 -0.62 3.34
N THR A 147 -9.61 -0.90 4.63
CA THR A 147 -8.41 -1.66 5.04
C THR A 147 -8.54 -3.12 4.60
N HIS A 148 -9.71 -3.73 4.83
CA HIS A 148 -9.98 -5.08 4.37
C HIS A 148 -9.91 -5.19 2.84
N LEU A 149 -10.40 -4.18 2.12
CA LEU A 149 -10.28 -4.10 0.67
C LEU A 149 -8.82 -4.18 0.20
N VAL A 150 -7.91 -3.41 0.81
CA VAL A 150 -6.47 -3.43 0.46
C VAL A 150 -5.83 -4.79 0.76
N ILE A 151 -6.19 -5.42 1.88
CA ILE A 151 -5.69 -6.77 2.24
C ILE A 151 -6.11 -7.79 1.18
N LEU A 152 -7.40 -7.81 0.84
CA LEU A 152 -7.93 -8.71 -0.20
C LEU A 152 -7.25 -8.48 -1.55
N ALA A 153 -7.05 -7.23 -1.92
CA ALA A 153 -6.39 -6.88 -3.18
C ALA A 153 -4.93 -7.36 -3.26
N HIS A 154 -4.20 -7.35 -2.15
CA HIS A 154 -2.88 -7.98 -2.09
C HIS A 154 -2.97 -9.50 -2.20
N GLY A 155 -3.97 -10.13 -1.58
CA GLY A 155 -4.19 -11.58 -1.69
C GLY A 155 -4.54 -12.02 -3.11
N TRP A 156 -5.30 -11.19 -3.83
CA TRP A 156 -5.63 -11.37 -5.24
C TRP A 156 -4.53 -10.92 -6.20
N LYS A 157 -3.42 -10.37 -5.71
CA LYS A 157 -2.32 -9.81 -6.52
C LYS A 157 -2.78 -8.71 -7.50
N LEU A 158 -3.81 -7.95 -7.12
CA LEU A 158 -4.34 -6.82 -7.90
C LEU A 158 -3.58 -5.52 -7.64
N LEU A 159 -2.84 -5.45 -6.53
CA LEU A 159 -1.94 -4.33 -6.22
C LEU A 159 -0.48 -4.76 -6.46
N PRO A 160 0.36 -3.87 -7.02
CA PRO A 160 1.77 -4.18 -7.21
C PRO A 160 2.45 -4.35 -5.85
N THR A 161 3.33 -5.34 -5.75
CA THR A 161 4.20 -5.57 -4.60
C THR A 161 5.54 -4.82 -4.70
N ASP A 162 5.81 -4.15 -5.81
CA ASP A 162 7.12 -3.55 -6.09
C ASP A 162 7.09 -2.01 -6.17
N PRO A 163 7.91 -1.28 -5.37
CA PRO A 163 8.14 0.14 -5.57
C PRO A 163 8.86 0.49 -6.88
N ALA A 164 9.62 -0.42 -7.51
CA ALA A 164 10.38 -0.19 -8.74
C ALA A 164 9.53 -0.21 -10.02
N ALA A 165 8.30 -0.74 -9.97
CA ALA A 165 7.34 -0.65 -11.07
C ALA A 165 6.90 0.80 -11.39
N ARG A 166 7.36 1.80 -10.62
CA ARG A 166 7.13 3.24 -10.85
C ARG A 166 8.14 3.91 -11.80
N SER A 167 9.22 3.23 -12.22
CA SER A 167 10.24 3.81 -13.12
C SER A 167 10.03 3.53 -14.61
N GLY A 168 8.91 2.92 -15.01
CA GLY A 168 8.65 2.52 -16.40
C GLY A 168 7.48 3.25 -17.06
N ALA A 169 7.45 4.58 -17.04
CA ALA A 169 6.48 5.36 -17.83
C ALA A 169 7.13 6.62 -18.42
N SER A 170 8.15 6.41 -19.26
CA SER A 170 8.58 7.37 -20.27
C SER A 170 9.09 6.56 -21.47
N GLN A 171 8.22 6.30 -22.44
CA GLN A 171 8.55 6.01 -23.84
C GLN A 171 7.53 6.72 -24.72
#